data_AF-A0A327T4D3-F1
#
_entry.id   AF-A0A327T4D3-F1
#
_cell.length_a   1.000
_cell.length_b   1.000
_cell.length_c   1.000
_cell.angle_alpha   90.00
_cell.angle_beta   90.00
_cell.angle_gamma   90.00
#
_symmetry.space_group_name_H-M   'P 1'
#
loop_
_entity.id
_entity.type
_entity.pdbx_description
1 polymer ?
#
loop_
_entity_poly.entity_id
_entity_poly.type
_entity_poly.pdbx_seq_one_letter_code
_entity_poly.pdbx_strand_id
1 'polypeptide(L)'
;MRRMFSALAAAGLVLLGGISLAPQAGAADTYGCGGNLVGSYDLKTDNGTGTKYGELYLYYSSANGGTNCAAAVDTHFASGVTKYQAVYLWRCVAGTHAGDFCGYDQSDSDDGDFTWYAGPAKVTGTANRCVMVYGRVDDPSNGKVADTTVLASHCG
;
A
#
# COMPACT_ATOMS: atom_id res chain seq x y z
N MET A 1 -86.61 8.80 2.88
CA MET A 1 -86.33 7.53 2.16
C MET A 1 -84.81 7.40 2.05
N ARG A 2 -84.15 6.56 2.87
CA ARG A 2 -83.46 5.29 2.47
C ARG A 2 -82.66 5.47 1.16
N ARG A 3 -81.33 5.26 1.07
CA ARG A 3 -80.52 4.11 1.55
C ARG A 3 -79.02 4.46 1.67
N MET A 4 -78.36 3.79 2.61
CA MET A 4 -76.91 3.64 2.80
C MET A 4 -76.27 2.79 1.70
N PHE A 5 -74.97 2.97 1.41
CA PHE A 5 -73.92 1.94 1.11
C PHE A 5 -72.56 2.70 1.01
N SER A 6 -71.72 2.71 2.05
CA SER A 6 -70.58 1.81 2.30
C SER A 6 -69.30 2.08 1.48
N ALA A 7 -68.34 2.67 2.19
CA ALA A 7 -66.87 2.57 2.16
C ALA A 7 -66.13 1.97 0.95
N LEU A 8 -65.08 2.68 0.51
CA LEU A 8 -63.81 2.06 0.16
C LEU A 8 -62.64 3.02 0.49
N ALA A 9 -61.79 2.59 1.41
CA ALA A 9 -60.52 3.21 1.76
C ALA A 9 -59.42 2.74 0.79
N ALA A 10 -58.53 3.63 0.40
CA ALA A 10 -57.23 3.27 -0.15
C ALA A 10 -56.17 4.17 0.48
N ALA A 11 -55.50 3.64 1.50
CA ALA A 11 -54.36 4.25 2.15
C ALA A 11 -53.16 4.29 1.20
N GLY A 12 -52.52 5.45 1.09
CA GLY A 12 -51.30 5.63 0.32
C GLY A 12 -50.12 4.94 1.01
N LEU A 13 -49.36 4.14 0.25
CA LEU A 13 -48.03 3.69 0.62
C LEU A 13 -47.01 4.47 -0.21
N VAL A 14 -46.31 5.40 0.43
CA VAL A 14 -45.14 6.08 -0.13
C VAL A 14 -43.95 5.16 0.12
N LEU A 15 -43.47 4.49 -0.93
CA LEU A 15 -42.23 3.73 -0.90
C LEU A 15 -41.04 4.70 -1.03
N LEU A 16 -40.49 5.13 0.11
CA LEU A 16 -39.18 5.79 0.17
C LEU A 16 -38.10 4.72 -0.08
N GLY A 17 -37.63 4.62 -1.32
CA GLY A 17 -36.48 3.78 -1.68
C GLY A 17 -35.21 4.32 -1.05
N GLY A 18 -34.76 3.69 0.04
CA GLY A 18 -33.44 3.90 0.61
C GLY A 18 -32.38 3.38 -0.35
N ILE A 19 -31.63 4.30 -0.97
CA ILE A 19 -30.45 3.98 -1.75
C ILE A 19 -29.42 3.44 -0.75
N SER A 20 -29.31 2.12 -0.67
CA SER A 20 -28.27 1.46 0.10
C SER A 20 -26.95 1.69 -0.62
N LEU A 21 -26.10 2.58 -0.09
CA LEU A 21 -24.70 2.65 -0.46
C LEU A 21 -24.07 1.33 -0.02
N ALA A 22 -23.91 0.39 -0.95
CA ALA A 22 -23.15 -0.83 -0.69
C ALA A 22 -21.73 -0.43 -0.23
N PRO A 23 -21.17 -1.09 0.80
CA PRO A 23 -19.79 -0.84 1.19
C PRO A 23 -18.89 -1.11 -0.02
N GLN A 24 -18.06 -0.12 -0.37
CA GLN A 24 -17.00 -0.31 -1.37
C GLN A 24 -16.15 -1.50 -0.90
N ALA A 25 -16.11 -2.55 -1.73
CA ALA A 25 -15.18 -3.65 -1.53
C ALA A 25 -13.77 -3.05 -1.40
N GLY A 26 -13.13 -3.28 -0.24
CA GLY A 26 -11.74 -2.88 -0.05
C GLY A 26 -10.88 -3.49 -1.15
N ALA A 27 -9.97 -2.70 -1.72
CA ALA A 27 -8.98 -3.21 -2.66
C ALA A 27 -8.30 -4.43 -2.05
N ALA A 28 -8.18 -5.52 -2.82
CA ALA A 28 -7.50 -6.73 -2.35
C ALA A 28 -6.09 -6.37 -1.88
N ASP A 29 -5.72 -6.81 -0.67
CA ASP A 29 -4.40 -6.57 -0.09
C ASP A 29 -3.33 -7.17 -1.01
N THR A 30 -2.62 -6.34 -1.76
CA THR A 30 -1.57 -6.79 -2.68
C THR A 30 -0.26 -6.86 -1.90
N TYR A 31 0.42 -8.01 -1.93
CA TYR A 31 1.63 -8.27 -1.14
C TYR A 31 1.43 -8.14 0.39
N GLY A 32 0.19 -8.34 0.86
CA GLY A 32 -0.17 -8.11 2.27
C GLY A 32 -0.27 -6.63 2.67
N CYS A 33 -0.16 -5.71 1.70
CA CYS A 33 -0.40 -4.29 1.87
C CYS A 33 -1.83 -3.93 1.47
N GLY A 34 -2.58 -3.37 2.42
CA GLY A 34 -3.88 -2.77 2.17
C GLY A 34 -3.78 -1.28 1.83
N GLY A 35 -4.88 -0.73 1.32
CA GLY A 35 -4.97 0.68 0.94
C GLY A 35 -4.66 0.93 -0.53
N ASN A 36 -4.32 2.17 -0.85
CA ASN A 36 -4.06 2.63 -2.21
C ASN A 36 -2.55 2.65 -2.49
N LEU A 37 -2.15 2.30 -3.70
CA LEU A 37 -0.78 2.50 -4.17
C LEU A 37 -0.49 4.01 -4.25
N VAL A 38 0.54 4.46 -3.55
CA VAL A 38 0.97 5.87 -3.49
C VAL A 38 2.39 6.09 -4.02
N GLY A 39 3.15 5.02 -4.24
CA GLY A 39 4.47 5.07 -4.86
C GLY A 39 4.85 3.73 -5.49
N SER A 40 5.59 3.79 -6.60
CA SER A 40 6.19 2.63 -7.27
C SER A 40 7.55 3.05 -7.82
N TYR A 41 8.59 2.28 -7.51
CA TYR A 41 9.98 2.64 -7.83
C TYR A 41 10.74 1.44 -8.40
N ASP A 42 11.53 1.68 -9.43
CA ASP A 42 12.37 0.63 -10.01
C ASP A 42 13.52 0.26 -9.07
N LEU A 43 13.73 -1.04 -8.88
CA LEU A 43 14.95 -1.58 -8.27
C LEU A 43 15.93 -1.91 -9.39
N LYS A 44 17.00 -1.13 -9.51
CA LYS A 44 17.98 -1.22 -10.60
C LYS A 44 19.39 -1.38 -10.08
N THR A 45 20.20 -2.15 -10.77
CA THR A 45 21.65 -2.22 -10.53
C THR A 45 22.32 -0.89 -10.85
N ASP A 46 23.60 -0.78 -10.48
CA ASP A 46 24.48 0.32 -10.90
C ASP A 46 23.91 1.70 -10.54
N ASN A 47 23.44 1.83 -9.29
CA ASN A 47 22.85 3.05 -8.73
C ASN A 47 21.72 3.64 -9.59
N GLY A 48 20.81 2.79 -10.07
CA GLY A 48 19.64 3.23 -10.83
C GLY A 48 19.81 3.25 -12.35
N THR A 49 21.01 2.98 -12.87
CA THR A 49 21.31 3.08 -14.31
C THR A 49 21.34 1.73 -15.04
N GLY A 50 21.44 0.64 -14.28
CA GLY A 50 21.59 -0.70 -14.82
C GLY A 50 20.27 -1.46 -15.01
N THR A 51 20.36 -2.78 -14.90
CA THR A 51 19.23 -3.69 -15.13
C THR A 51 18.21 -3.59 -14.00
N LYS A 52 16.93 -3.52 -14.36
CA LYS A 52 15.82 -3.59 -13.40
C LYS A 52 15.62 -5.04 -12.98
N TYR A 53 15.74 -5.31 -11.68
CA TYR A 53 15.44 -6.63 -11.11
C TYR A 53 14.07 -6.70 -10.44
N GLY A 54 13.52 -5.57 -10.01
CA GLY A 54 12.25 -5.56 -9.30
C GLY A 54 11.57 -4.21 -9.23
N GLU A 55 10.45 -4.18 -8.51
CA GLU A 55 9.69 -2.98 -8.17
C GLU A 55 9.49 -2.88 -6.66
N LEU A 56 9.69 -1.68 -6.13
CA LEU A 56 9.34 -1.32 -4.77
C LEU A 56 7.99 -0.61 -4.78
N TYR A 57 6.99 -1.19 -4.13
CA TYR A 57 5.66 -0.62 -4.01
C TYR A 57 5.45 -0.02 -2.63
N LEU A 58 4.81 1.15 -2.59
CA LEU A 58 4.42 1.83 -1.37
C LEU A 58 2.91 2.09 -1.40
N TYR A 59 2.22 1.60 -0.38
CA TYR A 59 0.78 1.71 -0.18
C TYR A 59 0.47 2.59 1.04
N TYR A 60 -0.71 3.20 1.04
CA TYR A 60 -1.23 3.97 2.15
C TYR A 60 -2.71 3.68 2.41
N SER A 61 -3.08 3.61 3.68
CA SER A 61 -4.47 3.63 4.14
C SER A 61 -4.64 4.62 5.28
N SER A 62 -5.84 5.16 5.46
CA SER A 62 -6.16 6.06 6.58
C SER A 62 -6.35 5.34 7.92
N ALA A 63 -6.25 4.01 7.96
CA ALA A 63 -6.39 3.21 9.17
C ALA A 63 -5.29 3.52 10.19
N ASN A 64 -5.59 3.38 11.49
CA ASN A 64 -4.65 3.53 12.61
C ASN A 64 -3.90 4.89 12.62
N GLY A 65 -4.59 5.97 12.25
CA GLY A 65 -3.98 7.30 12.14
C GLY A 65 -3.03 7.42 10.95
N GLY A 66 -3.34 6.75 9.84
CA GLY A 66 -2.47 6.60 8.68
C GLY A 66 -1.57 5.36 8.81
N THR A 67 -1.56 4.51 7.79
CA THR A 67 -0.68 3.34 7.72
C THR A 67 -0.03 3.30 6.35
N ASN A 68 1.29 3.36 6.32
CA ASN A 68 2.06 3.04 5.13
C ASN A 68 2.53 1.58 5.17
N CYS A 69 2.54 0.95 4.01
CA CYS A 69 2.98 -0.42 3.83
C CYS A 69 3.83 -0.55 2.57
N ALA A 70 4.92 -1.31 2.61
CA ALA A 70 5.81 -1.48 1.48
C ALA A 70 6.16 -2.95 1.21
N ALA A 71 6.43 -3.25 -0.06
CA ALA A 71 6.94 -4.54 -0.52
C ALA A 71 7.94 -4.34 -1.67
N ALA A 72 9.03 -5.11 -1.65
CA ALA A 72 10.01 -5.18 -2.74
C ALA A 72 9.78 -6.49 -3.51
N VAL A 73 9.44 -6.38 -4.80
CA VAL A 73 8.92 -7.49 -5.61
C VAL A 73 9.88 -7.80 -6.75
N ASP A 74 10.25 -9.07 -6.90
CA ASP A 74 10.99 -9.56 -8.06
C ASP A 74 10.12 -9.52 -9.32
N THR A 75 10.65 -8.89 -10.38
CA THR A 75 10.03 -8.86 -11.70
C THR A 75 10.95 -9.42 -12.80
N HIS A 76 12.10 -9.99 -12.44
CA HIS A 76 13.18 -10.33 -13.37
C HIS A 76 13.56 -11.81 -13.37
N PHE A 77 13.74 -12.45 -12.20
CA PHE A 77 14.37 -13.77 -12.10
C PHE A 77 13.41 -14.96 -12.24
N ALA A 78 12.19 -14.70 -12.73
CA ALA A 78 11.10 -15.66 -12.86
C ALA A 78 10.62 -16.27 -11.54
N SER A 79 9.39 -16.77 -11.58
CA SER A 79 8.70 -17.39 -10.46
C SER A 79 9.46 -18.59 -9.89
N GLY A 80 9.77 -18.55 -8.59
CA GLY A 80 10.33 -19.70 -7.86
C GLY A 80 11.85 -19.71 -7.69
N VAL A 81 12.57 -18.74 -8.24
CA VAL A 81 14.01 -18.58 -7.96
C VAL A 81 14.20 -17.89 -6.61
N THR A 82 14.81 -18.60 -5.66
CA THR A 82 15.14 -18.07 -4.34
C THR A 82 16.34 -17.13 -4.44
N LYS A 83 16.23 -15.97 -3.81
CA LYS A 83 17.23 -14.91 -3.84
C LYS A 83 17.00 -13.95 -2.68
N TYR A 84 18.04 -13.25 -2.27
CA TYR A 84 17.93 -12.25 -1.23
C TYR A 84 17.08 -11.08 -1.72
N GLN A 85 16.06 -10.70 -0.94
CA GLN A 85 15.22 -9.54 -1.15
C GLN A 85 15.01 -8.84 0.18
N ALA A 86 14.83 -7.53 0.14
CA ALA A 86 14.55 -6.77 1.35
C ALA A 86 13.68 -5.55 1.08
N VAL A 87 12.86 -5.20 2.07
CA VAL A 87 12.13 -3.95 2.14
C VAL A 87 12.26 -3.35 3.54
N TYR A 88 12.52 -2.05 3.59
CA TYR A 88 12.60 -1.30 4.84
C TYR A 88 11.76 -0.04 4.71
N LEU A 89 10.97 0.24 5.75
CA LEU A 89 10.05 1.36 5.78
C LEU A 89 10.24 2.14 7.08
N TRP A 90 10.44 3.45 6.95
CA TRP A 90 10.67 4.35 8.09
C TRP A 90 9.63 5.47 8.10
N ARG A 91 9.01 5.72 9.26
CA ARG A 91 8.22 6.92 9.49
C ARG A 91 9.14 8.04 9.96
N CYS A 92 9.20 9.11 9.17
CA CYS A 92 10.01 10.28 9.47
C CYS A 92 9.41 11.10 10.62
N VAL A 93 10.26 11.82 11.37
CA VAL A 93 9.92 12.69 12.51
C VAL A 93 8.91 13.83 12.15
N ALA A 94 8.36 14.45 13.19
CA ALA A 94 7.69 15.77 13.18
C ALA A 94 8.21 16.74 12.12
N GLY A 95 7.40 17.14 11.13
CA GLY A 95 7.74 18.27 10.27
C GLY A 95 8.80 17.99 9.21
N THR A 96 9.14 16.72 8.95
CA THR A 96 9.87 16.34 7.73
C THR A 96 9.00 16.61 6.50
N HIS A 97 9.60 17.09 5.41
CA HIS A 97 8.93 17.32 4.13
C HIS A 97 9.39 16.32 3.07
N ALA A 98 8.63 16.20 1.98
CA ALA A 98 9.02 15.36 0.86
C ALA A 98 10.35 15.85 0.25
N GLY A 99 11.26 14.92 -0.03
CA GLY A 99 12.62 15.16 -0.50
C GLY A 99 13.66 15.30 0.61
N ASP A 100 13.25 15.50 1.86
CA ASP A 100 14.17 15.62 3.00
C ASP A 100 14.80 14.27 3.37
N PHE A 101 15.96 14.34 4.02
CA PHE A 101 16.48 13.19 4.75
C PHE A 101 15.56 12.83 5.92
N CYS A 102 15.30 11.55 6.08
CA CYS A 102 14.37 11.04 7.08
C CYS A 102 15.09 10.68 8.38
N GLY A 103 15.11 11.60 9.34
CA GLY A 103 15.22 11.18 10.75
C GLY A 103 13.93 10.43 11.11
N TYR A 104 14.01 9.21 11.65
CA TYR A 104 12.83 8.38 11.87
C TYR A 104 12.58 8.11 13.36
N ASP A 105 11.30 7.91 13.72
CA ASP A 105 10.88 7.55 15.08
C ASP A 105 10.13 6.21 15.14
N GLN A 106 9.90 5.58 13.98
CA GLN A 106 9.36 4.23 13.85
C GLN A 106 9.85 3.62 12.54
N SER A 107 10.05 2.31 12.53
CA SER A 107 10.43 1.55 11.35
C SER A 107 9.87 0.14 11.39
N ASP A 108 9.78 -0.47 10.22
CA ASP A 108 9.52 -1.90 10.04
C ASP A 108 10.28 -2.41 8.81
N SER A 109 10.57 -3.70 8.75
CA SER A 109 11.33 -4.30 7.66
C SER A 109 11.01 -5.78 7.49
N ASP A 110 11.24 -6.26 6.28
CA ASP A 110 11.26 -7.69 5.97
C ASP A 110 12.42 -7.97 5.01
N ASP A 111 13.26 -8.93 5.36
CA ASP A 111 14.48 -9.24 4.62
C ASP A 111 14.89 -10.71 4.78
N GLY A 112 15.51 -11.25 3.73
CA GLY A 112 15.89 -12.66 3.67
C GLY A 112 15.78 -13.23 2.26
N ASP A 113 15.77 -14.56 2.19
CA ASP A 113 15.67 -15.28 0.93
C ASP A 113 14.22 -15.56 0.55
N PHE A 114 13.76 -14.94 -0.54
CA PHE A 114 12.39 -15.05 -1.02
C PHE A 114 12.34 -15.44 -2.50
N THR A 115 11.24 -16.07 -2.91
CA THR A 115 11.01 -16.40 -4.32
C THR A 115 10.30 -15.31 -5.10
N TRP A 116 9.56 -14.42 -4.42
CA TRP A 116 8.62 -13.49 -5.06
C TRP A 116 8.77 -12.04 -4.60
N TYR A 117 8.76 -11.82 -3.30
CA TYR A 117 8.84 -10.49 -2.73
C TYR A 117 9.27 -10.57 -1.27
N ALA A 118 9.88 -9.50 -0.79
CA ALA A 118 10.01 -9.19 0.63
C ALA A 118 8.89 -8.22 1.03
N GLY A 119 8.22 -8.48 2.15
CA GLY A 119 7.12 -7.68 2.68
C GLY A 119 5.96 -8.52 3.24
N PRO A 120 5.00 -7.88 3.91
CA PRO A 120 4.85 -6.42 4.02
C PRO A 120 5.62 -5.81 5.21
N ALA A 121 6.35 -4.71 4.97
CA ALA A 121 6.81 -3.81 6.04
C ALA A 121 5.76 -2.73 6.29
N LYS A 122 5.34 -2.51 7.54
CA LYS A 122 4.21 -1.62 7.90
C LYS A 122 4.55 -0.66 9.03
N VAL A 123 4.24 0.62 8.83
CA VAL A 123 4.29 1.65 9.90
C VAL A 123 2.95 2.39 9.97
N THR A 124 2.44 2.55 11.19
CA THR A 124 1.16 3.25 11.48
C THR A 124 1.42 4.67 11.99
N GLY A 125 0.37 5.44 12.28
CA GLY A 125 0.49 6.83 12.73
C GLY A 125 1.19 7.74 11.70
N THR A 126 1.02 7.46 10.41
CA THR A 126 1.68 8.20 9.33
C THR A 126 0.87 9.37 8.78
N ALA A 127 -0.34 9.63 9.28
CA ALA A 127 -1.10 10.82 8.90
C ALA A 127 -0.33 12.09 9.29
N ASN A 128 -0.18 13.02 8.34
CA ASN A 128 0.66 14.22 8.41
C ASN A 128 2.14 13.93 8.66
N ARG A 129 2.63 12.74 8.26
CA ARG A 129 4.03 12.33 8.41
C ARG A 129 4.52 11.73 7.10
N CYS A 130 5.76 12.07 6.74
CA CYS A 130 6.42 11.45 5.60
C CYS A 130 6.99 10.08 5.94
N VAL A 131 7.17 9.24 4.93
CA VAL A 131 7.93 7.99 5.03
C VAL A 131 9.10 7.96 4.07
N MET A 132 10.18 7.31 4.48
CA MET A 132 11.31 6.89 3.65
C MET A 132 11.21 5.39 3.44
N VAL A 133 11.58 4.91 2.26
CA VAL A 133 11.48 3.49 1.92
C VAL A 133 12.70 3.04 1.14
N TYR A 134 13.17 1.84 1.43
CA TYR A 134 14.24 1.16 0.72
C TYR A 134 13.76 -0.21 0.25
N GLY A 135 14.22 -0.62 -0.94
CA GLY A 135 13.95 -1.93 -1.49
C GLY A 135 15.19 -2.50 -2.17
N ARG A 136 15.33 -3.82 -2.18
CA ARG A 136 16.46 -4.55 -2.72
C ARG A 136 16.06 -5.90 -3.30
N VAL A 137 16.68 -6.27 -4.42
CA VAL A 137 16.67 -7.61 -5.01
C VAL A 137 18.08 -7.95 -5.49
N ASP A 138 18.59 -9.12 -5.08
CA ASP A 138 19.90 -9.61 -5.49
C ASP A 138 19.78 -10.61 -6.63
N ASP A 139 20.75 -10.57 -7.54
CA ASP A 139 20.97 -11.63 -8.52
C ASP A 139 21.60 -12.85 -7.83
N PRO A 140 20.89 -13.99 -7.74
CA PRO A 140 21.40 -15.18 -7.07
C PRO A 140 22.59 -15.83 -7.80
N SER A 141 22.84 -15.47 -9.06
CA SER A 141 23.87 -16.08 -9.91
C SER A 141 25.21 -15.35 -9.84
N ASN A 142 25.21 -14.03 -9.62
CA ASN A 142 26.42 -13.21 -9.67
C ASN A 142 26.54 -12.19 -8.52
N GLY A 143 25.55 -12.09 -7.63
CA GLY A 143 25.58 -11.21 -6.47
C GLY A 143 25.41 -9.72 -6.78
N LYS A 144 25.04 -9.34 -8.02
CA LYS A 144 24.67 -7.96 -8.33
C LYS A 144 23.44 -7.56 -7.53
N VAL A 145 23.47 -6.35 -7.00
CA VAL A 145 22.39 -5.79 -6.19
C VAL A 145 21.65 -4.75 -7.00
N ALA A 146 20.33 -4.89 -7.07
CA ALA A 146 19.45 -3.85 -7.57
C ALA A 146 18.65 -3.29 -6.40
N ASP A 147 18.85 -2.02 -6.09
CA ASP A 147 18.21 -1.38 -4.96
C ASP A 147 17.81 0.08 -5.25
N THR A 148 17.02 0.64 -4.35
CA THR A 148 16.71 2.05 -4.35
C THR A 148 16.39 2.53 -2.95
N THR A 149 16.82 3.73 -2.60
CA THR A 149 16.37 4.46 -1.42
C THR A 149 15.57 5.65 -1.89
N VAL A 150 14.29 5.68 -1.53
CA VAL A 150 13.45 6.86 -1.72
C VAL A 150 13.45 7.62 -0.42
N LEU A 151 13.95 8.86 -0.45
CA LEU A 151 13.89 9.81 0.67
C LEU A 151 12.44 10.03 1.14
N ALA A 152 12.23 10.94 2.11
CA ALA A 152 10.88 11.29 2.53
C ALA A 152 9.98 11.54 1.30
N SER A 153 8.93 10.74 1.11
CA SER A 153 8.19 10.71 -0.17
C SER A 153 6.68 10.86 0.03
N HIS A 154 6.00 9.82 0.49
CA HIS A 154 4.59 9.89 0.82
C HIS A 154 4.41 10.54 2.21
N CYS A 155 3.77 11.71 2.24
CA CYS A 155 3.38 12.40 3.46
C CYS A 155 1.86 12.34 3.58
N GLY A 156 1.36 11.49 4.48
CA GLY A 156 -0.05 11.08 4.54
C GLY A 156 -1.01 12.09 5.12
#